data_AF-A0A365XSK8-F1
#
_entry.id   AF-A0A365XSK8-F1
#
_cell.length_a   1.000
_cell.length_b   1.000
_cell.length_c   1.000
_cell.angle_alpha   90.00
_cell.angle_beta   90.00
_cell.angle_gamma   90.00
#
_symmetry.space_group_name_H-M   'P 1'
#
loop_
_entity.id
_entity.type
_entity.pdbx_description
1 polymer ?
#
loop_
_entity_poly.entity_id
_entity_poly.type
_entity_poly.pdbx_seq_one_letter_code
_entity_poly.pdbx_strand_id
1 'polypeptide(L)'
;MPTATWTASTTSTGTGKKTFYFDINDPKVTQDVIDKGVVLVYMKFIADPDGAGIAKLLPSIYYNLGGADMQYRFQYGLFLNIVRVICDVVPNGSPATTNMVRYVIIPGGVANTRTAATDYSKMSYEEVCRLYNIPN
;
A
#
# COMPACT_ATOMS: atom_id res chain seq x y z
N MET A 1 8.24 3.54 9.85
CA MET A 1 7.58 2.68 8.83
C MET A 1 7.80 3.34 7.46
N PRO A 2 8.46 2.68 6.49
CA PRO A 2 8.59 3.25 5.15
C PRO A 2 7.22 3.18 4.46
N THR A 3 6.58 4.33 4.29
CA THR A 3 5.36 4.47 3.48
C THR A 3 5.77 4.89 2.07
N ALA A 4 5.32 4.18 1.04
CA ALA A 4 5.56 4.61 -0.34
C ALA A 4 4.79 5.91 -0.63
N THR A 5 5.39 6.82 -1.40
CA THR A 5 4.69 7.99 -1.94
C THR A 5 3.62 7.53 -2.94
N TRP A 6 2.51 8.27 -3.05
CA TRP A 6 1.48 8.00 -4.05
C TRP A 6 2.09 7.99 -5.46
N THR A 7 1.88 6.89 -6.19
CA THR A 7 2.44 6.66 -7.53
C THR A 7 1.30 6.46 -8.53
N ALA A 8 1.38 7.12 -9.69
CA ALA A 8 0.38 6.98 -10.74
C ALA A 8 0.47 5.61 -11.43
N SER A 9 -0.68 5.03 -11.77
CA SER A 9 -0.81 3.77 -12.51
C SER A 9 -0.55 3.98 -14.00
N THR A 10 0.71 4.15 -14.41
CA THR A 10 1.09 4.64 -15.75
C THR A 10 0.98 3.63 -16.88
N THR A 11 0.83 2.33 -16.60
CA THR A 11 0.77 1.28 -17.62
C THR A 11 -0.47 0.40 -17.46
N SER A 12 -1.11 0.10 -18.58
CA SER A 12 -2.22 -0.82 -18.68
C SER A 12 -1.95 -1.71 -19.90
N THR A 13 -1.10 -2.73 -19.73
CA THR A 13 -0.72 -3.65 -20.80
C THR A 13 -1.82 -4.68 -21.03
N GLY A 14 -2.52 -4.61 -22.17
CA GLY A 14 -3.59 -5.57 -22.47
C GLY A 14 -4.54 -5.18 -23.61
N THR A 15 -4.04 -4.81 -24.79
CA THR A 15 -4.90 -4.66 -25.98
C THR A 15 -5.72 -5.94 -26.19
N GLY A 16 -7.06 -5.84 -26.11
CA GLY A 16 -7.97 -6.98 -26.27
C GLY A 16 -8.14 -7.88 -25.03
N LYS A 17 -7.52 -7.55 -23.89
CA LYS A 17 -7.69 -8.30 -22.63
C LYS A 17 -8.70 -7.59 -21.73
N LYS A 18 -9.38 -8.38 -20.87
CA LYS A 18 -10.24 -7.86 -19.79
C LYS A 18 -9.48 -7.65 -18.48
N THR A 19 -8.20 -8.03 -18.44
CA THR A 19 -7.33 -7.94 -17.27
C THR A 19 -6.13 -7.07 -17.61
N PHE A 20 -5.87 -6.10 -16.75
CA PHE A 20 -4.75 -5.17 -16.83
C PHE A 20 -3.92 -5.26 -15.55
N TYR A 21 -2.65 -4.89 -15.63
CA TYR A 21 -1.78 -4.84 -14.47
C TYR A 21 -0.81 -3.66 -14.52
N PHE A 22 -0.41 -3.22 -13.33
CA PHE A 22 0.56 -2.17 -13.09
C PHE A 22 1.56 -2.67 -12.03
N ASP A 23 2.84 -2.65 -12.37
CA ASP A 23 3.92 -3.15 -11.51
C ASP A 23 4.67 -1.99 -10.86
N ILE A 24 4.80 -2.07 -9.54
CA ILE A 24 5.65 -1.18 -8.75
C ILE A 24 6.88 -1.97 -8.32
N ASN A 25 8.05 -1.57 -8.80
CA ASN A 25 9.32 -2.17 -8.39
C ASN A 25 9.75 -1.59 -7.04
N ASP A 26 9.84 -2.43 -6.01
CA ASP A 26 10.35 -2.08 -4.69
C ASP A 26 11.20 -3.23 -4.11
N PRO A 27 12.53 -3.06 -4.02
CA PRO A 27 13.44 -4.04 -3.42
C PRO A 27 13.12 -4.43 -1.97
N LYS A 28 12.26 -3.68 -1.28
CA LYS A 28 11.82 -4.00 0.10
C LYS A 28 10.76 -5.09 0.14
N VAL A 29 10.16 -5.46 -0.99
CA VAL A 29 9.27 -6.63 -1.10
C VAL A 29 10.12 -7.89 -1.23
N THR A 30 10.80 -8.25 -0.14
CA THR A 30 11.67 -9.42 -0.07
C THR A 30 10.85 -10.71 0.06
N GLN A 31 11.50 -11.86 -0.13
CA GLN A 31 10.86 -13.16 0.08
C GLN A 31 10.30 -13.31 1.51
N ASP A 32 11.02 -12.81 2.53
CA ASP A 32 10.53 -12.82 3.91
C ASP A 32 9.25 -11.99 4.10
N VAL A 33 9.11 -10.87 3.39
CA VAL A 33 7.87 -10.06 3.41
C VAL A 33 6.71 -10.84 2.79
N ILE A 34 6.97 -11.58 1.70
CA ILE A 34 5.95 -12.40 1.03
C ILE A 34 5.51 -13.56 1.93
N ASP A 35 6.45 -14.23 2.59
CA ASP A 35 6.19 -15.46 3.33
C ASP A 35 5.62 -15.21 4.73
N LYS A 36 6.03 -14.11 5.38
CA LYS A 36 5.75 -13.85 6.80
C LYS A 36 5.09 -12.50 7.06
N GLY A 37 5.26 -11.55 6.15
CA GLY A 37 4.81 -10.18 6.32
C GLY A 37 3.38 -9.93 5.84
N VAL A 38 3.01 -8.66 5.84
CA VAL A 38 1.79 -8.15 5.24
C VAL A 38 2.13 -6.94 4.39
N VAL A 39 1.52 -6.87 3.20
CA VAL A 39 1.53 -5.66 2.38
C VAL A 39 0.09 -5.18 2.25
N LEU A 40 -0.17 -3.94 2.65
CA LEU A 40 -1.46 -3.28 2.47
C LEU A 40 -1.38 -2.33 1.29
N VAL A 41 -2.21 -2.53 0.27
CA VAL A 41 -2.23 -1.68 -0.93
C VAL A 41 -3.48 -0.82 -0.93
N TYR A 42 -3.28 0.49 -1.07
CA TYR A 42 -4.31 1.51 -1.15
C TYR A 42 -4.33 2.14 -2.53
N MET A 43 -5.52 2.47 -3.02
CA MET A 43 -5.72 3.20 -4.26
C MET A 43 -6.62 4.41 -4.05
N LYS A 44 -6.33 5.48 -4.80
CA LYS A 44 -7.26 6.59 -5.04
C LYS A 44 -7.69 6.54 -6.49
N PHE A 45 -9.00 6.42 -6.70
CA PHE A 45 -9.58 6.41 -8.03
C PHE A 45 -9.89 7.85 -8.47
N ILE A 46 -9.60 8.17 -9.73
CA ILE A 46 -9.77 9.54 -10.26
C ILE A 46 -11.23 10.01 -10.27
N ALA A 47 -12.17 9.08 -10.44
CA ALA A 47 -13.60 9.37 -10.57
C ALA A 47 -14.44 8.48 -9.63
N ASP A 48 -13.95 8.25 -8.40
CA ASP A 48 -14.64 7.45 -7.39
C ASP A 48 -16.09 7.95 -7.18
N PRO A 49 -17.12 7.11 -7.37
CA PRO A 49 -18.52 7.52 -7.15
C PRO A 49 -18.80 7.88 -5.69
N ASP A 50 -18.03 7.36 -4.73
CA ASP A 50 -18.20 7.65 -3.31
C ASP A 50 -17.58 9.01 -2.91
N GLY A 51 -16.81 9.63 -3.81
CA GLY A 51 -16.21 10.95 -3.61
C GLY A 51 -14.76 11.06 -4.08
N ALA A 52 -14.39 12.23 -4.60
CA ALA A 52 -13.05 12.47 -5.13
C ALA A 52 -11.96 12.33 -4.05
N GLY A 53 -10.89 11.59 -4.38
CA GLY A 53 -9.67 11.52 -3.56
C GLY A 53 -9.71 10.54 -2.38
N ILE A 54 -10.79 9.75 -2.23
CA ILE A 54 -10.88 8.70 -1.21
C ILE A 54 -9.81 7.63 -1.45
N ALA A 55 -9.11 7.23 -0.38
CA ALA A 55 -8.15 6.13 -0.41
C ALA A 55 -8.84 4.84 0.03
N LYS A 56 -8.99 3.88 -0.89
CA LYS A 56 -9.58 2.56 -0.64
C LYS A 56 -8.49 1.51 -0.50
N LEU A 57 -8.66 0.60 0.47
CA LEU A 57 -7.82 -0.59 0.61
C LEU A 57 -8.22 -1.61 -0.47
N LEU A 58 -7.25 -2.28 -1.08
CA LEU A 58 -7.50 -3.38 -2.01
C LEU A 58 -7.67 -4.73 -1.27
N PRO A 59 -8.50 -5.66 -1.78
CA PRO A 59 -9.27 -5.58 -3.02
C PRO A 59 -10.46 -4.62 -2.92
N SER A 60 -10.78 -3.94 -4.03
CA SER A 60 -11.90 -3.00 -4.11
C SER A 60 -12.57 -3.07 -5.48
N ILE A 61 -13.89 -2.90 -5.50
CA ILE A 61 -14.65 -2.74 -6.73
C ILE A 61 -14.91 -1.24 -6.93
N TYR A 62 -14.69 -0.78 -8.16
CA TYR A 62 -14.98 0.57 -8.59
C TYR A 62 -16.04 0.52 -9.70
N TYR A 63 -17.09 1.32 -9.56
CA TYR A 63 -18.20 1.41 -10.51
C TYR A 63 -18.03 2.66 -11.36
N ASN A 64 -18.14 2.51 -12.69
CA ASN A 64 -18.05 3.67 -13.57
C ASN A 64 -19.24 4.62 -13.30
N LEU A 65 -18.97 5.85 -12.86
CA LEU A 65 -20.01 6.86 -12.59
C LEU A 65 -21.11 6.37 -11.61
N GLY A 66 -20.80 5.39 -10.75
CA GLY A 66 -21.75 4.81 -9.80
C GLY A 66 -22.72 3.77 -10.39
N GLY A 67 -22.57 3.40 -11.67
CA GLY A 67 -23.39 2.37 -12.32
C GLY A 67 -22.80 0.96 -12.20
N ALA A 68 -23.65 -0.05 -11.92
CA ALA A 68 -23.24 -1.45 -11.79
C ALA A 68 -22.92 -2.15 -13.14
N ASP A 69 -23.27 -1.52 -14.26
CA ASP A 69 -23.10 -2.05 -15.62
C ASP A 69 -21.64 -2.18 -16.04
N MET A 70 -20.75 -1.37 -15.46
CA MET A 70 -19.32 -1.39 -15.72
C MET A 70 -18.54 -1.40 -14.41
N GLN A 71 -17.83 -2.51 -14.18
CA GLN A 71 -17.09 -2.77 -12.95
C GLN A 71 -15.61 -2.89 -13.22
N TYR A 72 -14.82 -2.24 -12.37
CA TYR A 72 -13.39 -2.40 -12.31
C TYR A 72 -13.05 -3.07 -10.98
N ARG A 73 -12.59 -4.31 -11.05
CA ARG A 73 -12.26 -5.13 -9.88
C ARG A 73 -10.77 -5.04 -9.67
N PHE A 74 -10.36 -4.28 -8.67
CA PHE A 74 -8.96 -4.10 -8.33
C PHE A 74 -8.54 -5.09 -7.25
N GLN A 75 -7.44 -5.76 -7.50
CA GLN A 75 -6.75 -6.66 -6.58
C GLN A 75 -5.25 -6.43 -6.67
N TYR A 76 -4.47 -7.11 -5.84
CA TYR A 76 -3.02 -7.04 -5.91
C TYR A 76 -2.38 -8.40 -5.63
N GLY A 77 -1.18 -8.57 -6.15
CA GLY A 77 -0.31 -9.71 -5.89
C GLY A 77 1.11 -9.24 -5.60
N LEU A 78 1.87 -10.08 -4.91
CA LEU A 78 3.27 -9.82 -4.59
C LEU A 78 4.15 -10.78 -5.37
N PHE A 79 5.21 -10.26 -5.96
CA PHE A 79 6.36 -11.04 -6.43
C PHE A 79 7.61 -10.51 -5.73
N LEU A 80 8.72 -11.25 -5.83
CA LEU A 80 10.00 -10.76 -5.34
C LEU A 80 10.31 -9.39 -5.96
N ASN A 81 10.47 -8.39 -5.11
CA ASN A 81 10.73 -6.99 -5.45
C ASN A 81 9.60 -6.25 -6.21
N ILE A 82 8.40 -6.83 -6.31
CA ILE A 82 7.30 -6.23 -7.10
C ILE A 82 5.98 -6.28 -6.34
N VAL A 83 5.29 -5.13 -6.26
CA VAL A 83 3.86 -5.06 -5.96
C VAL A 83 3.11 -4.91 -7.28
N ARG A 84 2.31 -5.91 -7.64
CA ARG A 84 1.47 -5.87 -8.85
C ARG A 84 0.04 -5.51 -8.47
N VAL A 85 -0.46 -4.40 -9.00
CA VAL A 85 -1.89 -4.09 -8.99
C VAL A 85 -2.53 -4.68 -10.24
N ILE A 86 -3.67 -5.35 -10.08
CA ILE A 86 -4.40 -6.02 -11.16
C ILE A 86 -5.80 -5.40 -11.22
N CYS A 87 -6.29 -5.18 -12.42
CA CYS A 87 -7.64 -4.67 -12.67
C CYS A 87 -8.34 -5.57 -13.69
N ASP A 88 -9.43 -6.20 -13.27
CA ASP A 88 -10.35 -6.90 -14.17
C ASP A 88 -11.54 -6.00 -14.50
N VAL A 89 -11.78 -5.78 -15.79
CA VAL A 89 -12.86 -4.91 -16.30
C VAL A 89 -14.00 -5.76 -16.85
N VAL A 90 -15.21 -5.50 -16.38
CA VAL A 90 -16.43 -6.21 -16.78
C VAL A 90 -17.48 -5.18 -17.22
N PRO A 91 -18.09 -5.29 -18.41
CA PRO A 91 -17.82 -6.28 -19.47
C PRO A 91 -16.64 -5.93 -20.38
N ASN A 92 -16.33 -4.64 -20.55
CA ASN A 92 -15.28 -4.08 -21.40
C ASN A 92 -14.82 -2.72 -20.87
N GLY A 93 -13.65 -2.24 -21.32
CA GLY A 93 -13.07 -0.95 -20.93
C GLY A 93 -11.62 -1.05 -20.49
N SER A 94 -11.08 0.02 -19.90
CA SER A 94 -9.70 0.08 -19.40
C SER A 94 -9.64 0.96 -18.15
N PRO A 95 -8.87 0.60 -17.11
CA PRO A 95 -8.70 1.46 -15.95
C PRO A 95 -8.04 2.79 -16.33
N ALA A 96 -8.36 3.85 -15.59
CA ALA A 96 -7.70 5.14 -15.76
C ALA A 96 -6.20 5.03 -15.40
N THR A 97 -5.34 5.60 -16.25
CA THR A 97 -3.88 5.64 -16.04
C THR A 97 -3.42 6.69 -15.02
N THR A 98 -4.37 7.44 -14.46
CA THR A 98 -4.14 8.49 -13.46
C THR A 98 -4.59 8.08 -12.05
N ASN A 99 -5.03 6.83 -11.87
CA ASN A 99 -5.26 6.28 -10.54
C ASN A 99 -3.95 6.30 -9.72
N MET A 100 -4.04 6.64 -8.45
CA MET A 100 -2.87 6.71 -7.56
C MET A 100 -2.82 5.50 -6.65
N VAL A 101 -1.65 4.89 -6.52
CA VAL A 101 -1.40 3.71 -5.69
C VAL A 101 -0.42 4.07 -4.57
N ARG A 102 -0.67 3.55 -3.37
CA ARG A 102 0.25 3.60 -2.23
C ARG A 102 0.21 2.26 -1.52
N TYR A 103 1.34 1.78 -1.04
CA TYR A 103 1.38 0.55 -0.23
C TYR A 103 2.19 0.74 1.04
N VAL A 104 1.93 -0.12 2.01
CA VAL A 104 2.63 -0.22 3.29
C VAL A 104 3.12 -1.64 3.45
N ILE A 105 4.42 -1.80 3.70
CA ILE A 105 5.03 -3.08 4.02
C ILE A 105 5.14 -3.19 5.54
N ILE A 106 4.60 -4.27 6.09
CA ILE A 106 4.73 -4.67 7.49
C ILE A 106 5.52 -5.98 7.50
N PRO A 107 6.83 -5.96 7.79
CA PRO A 107 7.63 -7.17 7.86
C PRO A 107 7.12 -8.12 8.95
N GLY A 108 7.13 -9.41 8.67
CA GLY A 108 6.79 -10.46 9.63
C GLY A 108 8.04 -11.02 10.32
N GLY A 109 7.85 -11.66 11.48
CA GLY A 109 8.93 -12.40 12.17
C GLY A 109 9.98 -11.53 12.86
N VAL A 110 10.02 -10.22 12.59
CA VAL A 110 10.66 -9.26 13.49
C VAL A 110 9.70 -9.03 14.65
N ALA A 111 10.15 -9.34 15.86
CA ALA A 111 9.47 -8.82 17.04
C ALA A 111 9.40 -7.30 16.85
N ASN A 112 8.19 -6.76 16.68
CA ASN A 112 7.99 -5.34 16.83
C ASN A 112 8.44 -5.05 18.25
N THR A 113 9.69 -4.63 18.38
CA THR A 113 10.10 -3.84 19.52
C THR A 113 9.23 -2.60 19.41
N ARG A 114 8.02 -2.65 20.01
CA ARG A 114 7.68 -1.54 20.89
C ARG A 114 8.97 -1.34 21.63
N THR A 115 9.66 -0.23 21.41
CA THR A 115 10.70 0.23 22.31
C THR A 115 10.11 -0.05 23.68
N ALA A 116 10.62 -1.08 24.36
CA ALA A 116 10.06 -1.47 25.64
C ALA A 116 10.06 -0.16 26.41
N ALA A 117 8.88 0.29 26.85
CA ALA A 117 8.74 1.62 27.45
C ALA A 117 9.91 1.78 28.40
N THR A 118 10.79 2.75 28.12
CA THR A 118 12.08 2.84 28.81
C THR A 118 11.80 2.82 30.30
N ASP A 119 12.32 1.81 30.99
CA ASP A 119 12.02 1.64 32.41
C ASP A 119 12.85 2.64 33.21
N TYR A 120 12.33 3.85 33.36
CA TYR A 120 13.01 4.93 34.06
C TYR A 120 13.25 4.62 35.55
N SER A 121 12.57 3.60 36.13
CA SER A 121 12.84 3.16 37.51
C SER A 121 14.21 2.49 37.66
N LYS A 122 14.85 2.10 36.55
CA LYS A 122 16.17 1.48 36.50
C LYS A 122 17.28 2.44 36.04
N MET A 123 16.98 3.73 35.86
CA MET A 123 17.94 4.74 35.42
C MET A 123 18.23 5.72 36.55
N SER A 124 19.47 6.19 36.64
CA SER A 124 19.81 7.32 37.50
C SER A 124 19.23 8.62 36.93
N TYR A 125 19.09 9.63 37.79
CA TYR A 125 18.62 10.96 37.37
C TYR A 125 19.48 11.55 36.25
N GLU A 126 20.80 11.37 36.33
CA GLU A 126 21.78 11.86 35.36
C GLU A 126 21.66 11.13 34.01
N GLU A 127 21.37 9.82 34.04
CA GLU A 127 21.13 9.02 32.84
C GLU A 127 19.86 9.47 32.12
N VAL A 128 18.80 9.78 32.87
CA VAL A 128 17.55 10.34 32.32
C VAL A 128 17.80 11.72 31.71
N CYS A 129 18.51 12.61 32.40
CA CYS A 129 18.79 13.94 31.87
C CYS A 129 19.67 13.90 30.61
N ARG A 130 20.63 12.98 30.54
CA ARG A 130 21.42 12.74 29.32
C ARG A 130 20.57 12.19 28.18
N LEU A 131 19.67 11.26 28.46
CA LEU A 131 18.78 10.67 27.45
C LEU A 131 17.89 11.73 26.79
N TYR A 132 17.48 12.75 27.56
CA TYR A 132 16.58 13.81 27.10
C TYR A 132 17.25 15.17 26.85
N ASN A 133 18.58 15.24 26.95
CA ASN A 133 19.34 16.50 26.85
C ASN A 133 18.82 17.60 27.79
N ILE A 134 18.41 17.23 29.01
CA ILE A 134 18.02 18.17 30.05
C ILE A 134 19.30 18.72 30.70
N PRO A 135 19.48 20.05 30.77
CA PRO A 135 20.61 20.64 31.49
C PRO A 135 20.51 20.33 32.98
N ASN A 136 21.57 19.78 33.55
CA ASN A 136 21.74 19.55 34.99
C ASN A 136 22.86 20.44 35.53
#